data_AF-A0A7V2HJ07-F1
#
_entry.id   AF-A0A7V2HJ07-F1
#
_cell.length_a   1.000
_cell.length_b   1.000
_cell.length_c   1.000
_cell.angle_alpha   90.00
_cell.angle_beta   90.00
_cell.angle_gamma   90.00
#
_symmetry.space_group_name_H-M   'P 1'
#
loop_
_entity.id
_entity.type
_entity.pdbx_description
1 polymer ?
#
loop_
_entity_poly.entity_id
_entity_poly.type
_entity_poly.pdbx_seq_one_letter_code
_entity_poly.pdbx_strand_id
1 'polypeptide(L)'
;MIRWLMVLASLPPAAAAPRIVYSKAFPGSVPPYVQIILERDGKAVYKEAPDDEQPLRFEMKKEDTDAIFTLAEKLEFFKRELESGLKVANMGMKTLRWEDGAAASETKFNFSQDADARTIVDWFEKMTETEQHLVALERAVRFDKLGTNKVLLKLQAAMERDRLTALGQFQPLLERIVKNASFLNLDRERAATLLDWIRDGKPKYAQ
;
A
#
# COMPACT_ATOMS: atom_id res chain seq x y z
N MET A 1 39.77 35.31 -35.79
CA MET A 1 38.86 35.17 -34.64
C MET A 1 37.80 34.14 -35.00
N ILE A 2 37.93 32.91 -34.50
CA ILE A 2 36.96 31.83 -34.75
C ILE A 2 36.03 31.75 -33.55
N ARG A 3 34.75 32.05 -33.78
CA ARG A 3 33.69 32.06 -32.77
C ARG A 3 33.02 30.69 -32.79
N TRP A 4 33.25 29.89 -31.76
CA TRP A 4 32.58 28.61 -31.57
C TRP A 4 31.15 28.85 -31.07
N LEU A 5 30.16 28.37 -31.82
CA LEU A 5 28.77 28.29 -31.37
C LEU A 5 28.59 26.97 -30.63
N MET A 6 28.40 27.00 -29.30
CA MET A 6 27.89 25.85 -28.56
C MET A 6 26.37 25.78 -28.76
N VAL A 7 25.89 24.70 -29.36
CA VAL A 7 24.48 24.31 -29.31
C VAL A 7 24.27 23.56 -28.01
N LEU A 8 23.51 24.16 -27.08
CA LEU A 8 23.00 23.44 -25.91
C LEU A 8 21.85 22.54 -26.38
N ALA A 9 22.08 21.23 -26.43
CA ALA A 9 21.00 20.27 -26.59
C ALA A 9 20.22 20.19 -25.28
N SER A 10 19.01 20.77 -25.25
CA SER A 10 18.06 20.56 -24.16
C SER A 10 17.50 19.14 -24.26
N LEU A 11 17.88 18.25 -23.34
CA LEU A 11 17.17 16.99 -23.18
C LEU A 11 15.73 17.29 -22.71
N PRO A 12 14.70 16.69 -23.34
CA PRO A 12 13.35 16.79 -22.83
C PRO A 12 13.29 16.15 -21.43
N PRO A 13 12.47 16.69 -20.51
CA PRO A 13 12.23 16.06 -19.22
C PRO A 13 11.71 14.63 -19.47
N ALA A 14 12.31 13.65 -18.79
CA ALA A 14 11.81 12.28 -18.81
C ALA A 14 10.33 12.31 -18.41
N ALA A 15 9.45 11.81 -19.28
CA ALA A 15 8.04 11.68 -18.96
C ALA A 15 7.91 10.84 -17.69
N ALA A 16 7.16 11.33 -16.71
CA ALA A 16 6.92 10.60 -15.47
C ALA A 16 6.30 9.25 -15.81
N ALA A 17 6.83 8.17 -15.21
CA ALA A 17 6.35 6.82 -15.46
C ALA A 17 4.85 6.69 -15.13
N PRO A 18 4.10 5.81 -15.82
CA PRO A 18 2.70 5.59 -15.53
C PRO A 18 2.46 5.23 -14.06
N ARG A 19 1.40 5.77 -13.48
CA ARG A 19 1.01 5.50 -12.09
C ARG A 19 -0.50 5.36 -11.93
N ILE A 20 -0.88 4.58 -10.93
CA ILE A 20 -2.26 4.44 -10.47
C ILE A 20 -2.36 5.10 -9.09
N VAL A 21 -3.36 5.96 -8.94
CA VAL A 21 -3.69 6.60 -7.68
C VAL A 21 -5.03 6.05 -7.21
N TYR A 22 -5.02 5.47 -6.02
CA TYR A 22 -6.22 5.10 -5.28
C TYR A 22 -6.40 6.05 -4.11
N SER A 23 -7.62 6.52 -3.87
CA SER A 23 -7.96 7.13 -2.58
C SER A 23 -9.32 6.67 -2.09
N LYS A 24 -9.49 6.68 -0.78
CA LYS A 24 -10.76 6.41 -0.11
C LYS A 24 -11.02 7.45 0.95
N ALA A 25 -12.14 8.15 0.83
CA ALA A 25 -12.66 9.05 1.85
C ALA A 25 -13.83 8.39 2.57
N PHE A 26 -13.71 8.21 3.88
CA PHE A 26 -14.75 7.62 4.71
C PHE A 26 -14.88 8.37 6.04
N PRO A 27 -15.61 9.50 6.07
CA PRO A 27 -15.77 10.30 7.28
C PRO A 27 -16.29 9.48 8.46
N GLY A 28 -15.65 9.63 9.62
CA GLY A 28 -15.97 8.87 10.84
C GLY A 28 -15.22 7.54 10.97
N SER A 29 -14.49 7.08 9.95
CA SER A 29 -13.52 6.00 10.11
C SER A 29 -12.17 6.50 10.64
N VAL A 30 -11.32 5.55 11.04
CA VAL A 30 -9.94 5.81 11.47
C VAL A 30 -8.99 5.01 10.58
N PRO A 31 -8.20 5.66 9.71
CA PRO A 31 -8.25 7.08 9.35
C PRO A 31 -9.50 7.41 8.50
N PRO A 32 -9.92 8.69 8.41
CA PRO A 32 -11.05 9.11 7.59
C PRO A 32 -10.70 9.24 6.10
N TYR A 33 -9.41 9.20 5.76
CA TYR A 33 -8.89 9.25 4.40
C TYR A 33 -7.68 8.34 4.27
N VAL A 34 -7.54 7.70 3.12
CA VAL A 34 -6.30 7.05 2.70
C VAL A 34 -6.03 7.30 1.23
N GLN A 35 -4.76 7.32 0.85
CA GLN A 35 -4.33 7.32 -0.55
C GLN A 35 -3.14 6.38 -0.74
N ILE A 36 -3.15 5.66 -1.86
CA ILE A 36 -2.01 4.93 -2.39
C ILE A 36 -1.69 5.51 -3.77
N ILE A 37 -0.42 5.82 -4.01
CA ILE A 37 0.12 6.11 -5.34
C ILE A 37 1.07 4.97 -5.67
N LEU A 38 0.78 4.20 -6.71
CA LEU A 38 1.60 3.08 -7.19
C LEU A 38 2.19 3.41 -8.56
N GLU A 39 3.51 3.48 -8.64
CA GLU A 39 4.27 3.65 -9.88
C GLU A 39 4.48 2.31 -10.59
N ARG A 40 4.67 2.35 -11.92
CA ARG A 40 4.85 1.13 -12.72
C ARG A 40 6.10 0.32 -12.38
N ASP A 41 7.09 0.94 -11.74
CA ASP A 41 8.30 0.26 -11.26
C ASP A 41 8.13 -0.41 -9.89
N GLY A 42 6.93 -0.32 -9.28
CA GLY A 42 6.60 -0.94 -7.99
C GLY A 42 6.77 -0.02 -6.79
N LYS A 43 7.35 1.17 -6.96
CA LYS A 43 7.40 2.17 -5.87
C LYS A 43 6.01 2.63 -5.53
N ALA A 44 5.72 2.72 -4.24
CA ALA A 44 4.44 3.15 -3.76
C ALA A 44 4.55 4.15 -2.61
N VAL A 45 3.52 4.98 -2.50
CA VAL A 45 3.38 6.00 -1.46
C VAL A 45 2.02 5.85 -0.80
N TYR A 46 2.00 5.79 0.53
CA TYR A 46 0.80 5.80 1.36
C TYR A 46 0.65 7.12 2.11
N LYS A 47 -0.60 7.58 2.22
CA LYS A 47 -0.98 8.79 2.96
C LYS A 47 -2.27 8.59 3.73
N GLU A 48 -2.40 9.27 4.87
CA GLU A 48 -3.66 9.35 5.64
C GLU A 48 -4.40 10.68 5.47
N ALA A 49 -3.81 11.63 4.73
CA ALA A 49 -4.44 12.89 4.33
C ALA A 49 -3.99 13.33 2.92
N PRO A 50 -4.77 14.14 2.18
CA PRO A 50 -4.35 14.67 0.88
C PRO A 50 -3.03 15.47 0.95
N ASP A 51 -2.86 16.22 2.04
CA ASP A 51 -1.75 17.11 2.38
C ASP A 51 -0.78 16.49 3.41
N ASP A 52 -0.76 15.15 3.53
CA ASP A 52 0.14 14.43 4.42
C ASP A 52 1.63 14.80 4.13
N GLU A 53 2.26 15.47 5.11
CA GLU A 53 3.64 15.94 5.03
C GLU A 53 4.67 14.83 5.22
N GLN A 54 4.27 13.67 5.77
CA GLN A 54 5.16 12.55 6.08
C GLN A 54 4.60 11.23 5.52
N PRO A 55 4.46 11.13 4.18
CA PRO A 55 3.93 9.93 3.56
C PRO A 55 4.86 8.75 3.77
N LEU A 56 4.28 7.55 3.93
CA LEU A 56 5.04 6.31 3.97
C LEU A 56 5.37 5.86 2.56
N ARG A 57 6.57 5.28 2.40
CA ARG A 57 7.06 4.78 1.12
C ARG A 57 7.36 3.30 1.26
N PHE A 58 6.88 2.52 0.32
CA PHE A 58 7.08 1.08 0.27
C PHE A 58 7.24 0.63 -1.17
N GLU A 59 7.60 -0.63 -1.37
CA GLU A 59 7.85 -1.20 -2.69
C GLU A 59 7.09 -2.52 -2.85
N MET A 60 6.36 -2.62 -3.95
CA MET A 60 5.63 -3.82 -4.34
C MET A 60 6.52 -4.74 -5.17
N LYS A 61 6.24 -6.04 -5.11
CA LYS A 61 6.86 -6.99 -6.05
C LYS A 61 6.39 -6.68 -7.46
N LYS A 62 7.28 -6.89 -8.44
CA LYS A 62 6.99 -6.63 -9.85
C LYS A 62 5.74 -7.39 -10.32
N GLU A 63 5.58 -8.65 -9.89
CA GLU A 63 4.46 -9.49 -10.27
C GLU A 63 3.12 -8.92 -9.78
N ASP A 64 3.09 -8.42 -8.54
CA ASP A 64 1.91 -7.81 -7.94
C ASP A 64 1.58 -6.48 -8.63
N THR A 65 2.60 -5.66 -8.90
CA THR A 65 2.44 -4.40 -9.66
C THR A 65 1.88 -4.65 -11.04
N ASP A 66 2.43 -5.62 -11.79
CA ASP A 66 1.94 -5.96 -13.12
C ASP A 66 0.49 -6.48 -13.08
N ALA A 67 0.11 -7.24 -12.05
CA ALA A 67 -1.28 -7.68 -11.86
C ALA A 67 -2.24 -6.50 -11.64
N ILE A 68 -1.84 -5.51 -10.84
CA ILE A 68 -2.66 -4.31 -10.58
C ILE A 68 -2.82 -3.45 -11.84
N PHE A 69 -1.75 -3.26 -12.61
CA PHE A 69 -1.85 -2.53 -13.87
C PHE A 69 -2.66 -3.28 -14.93
N THR A 70 -2.58 -4.62 -14.95
CA THR A 70 -3.45 -5.45 -15.81
C THR A 70 -4.93 -5.25 -15.46
N LEU A 71 -5.27 -5.11 -14.17
CA LEU A 71 -6.63 -4.77 -13.75
C LEU A 71 -7.03 -3.36 -14.21
N ALA A 72 -6.13 -2.38 -14.11
CA ALA A 72 -6.40 -1.03 -14.61
C ALA A 72 -6.66 -1.02 -16.13
N GLU A 73 -5.92 -1.80 -16.92
CA GLU A 73 -6.14 -1.98 -18.36
C GLU A 73 -7.54 -2.55 -18.66
N LYS A 74 -7.96 -3.62 -17.94
CA LYS A 74 -9.31 -4.20 -18.07
C LYS A 74 -10.44 -3.23 -17.69
N LEU A 75 -10.13 -2.29 -16.82
CA LEU A 75 -11.03 -1.21 -16.40
C LEU A 75 -10.91 0.03 -17.31
N GLU A 76 -10.29 -0.12 -18.48
CA GLU A 76 -10.11 0.93 -19.48
C GLU A 76 -9.38 2.17 -18.91
N PHE A 77 -8.42 1.93 -18.02
CA PHE A 77 -7.72 2.96 -17.26
C PHE A 77 -8.69 3.93 -16.56
N PHE A 78 -9.80 3.42 -16.05
CA PHE A 78 -10.80 4.18 -15.29
C PHE A 78 -11.49 5.28 -16.11
N LYS A 79 -11.61 5.10 -17.43
CA LYS A 79 -12.36 6.02 -18.31
C LYS A 79 -13.87 5.83 -18.24
N ARG A 80 -14.33 4.65 -17.81
CA ARG A 80 -15.75 4.34 -17.63
C ARG A 80 -16.17 4.43 -16.17
N GLU A 81 -17.46 4.66 -15.95
CA GLU A 81 -18.07 4.67 -14.63
C GLU A 81 -18.06 3.27 -14.01
N LEU A 82 -17.67 3.18 -12.73
CA LEU A 82 -17.63 1.93 -11.97
C LEU A 82 -18.69 1.86 -10.87
N GLU A 83 -19.47 2.93 -10.65
CA GLU A 83 -20.53 2.97 -9.66
C GLU A 83 -21.66 2.00 -10.05
N SER A 84 -22.16 1.26 -9.05
CA SER A 84 -23.19 0.24 -9.26
C SER A 84 -24.61 0.80 -9.44
N GLY A 85 -24.85 2.03 -8.98
CA GLY A 85 -26.19 2.62 -8.89
C GLY A 85 -27.11 1.97 -7.84
N LEU A 86 -26.62 0.96 -7.09
CA LEU A 86 -27.41 0.32 -6.05
C LEU A 86 -27.56 1.21 -4.82
N LYS A 87 -28.73 1.13 -4.19
CA LYS A 87 -28.98 1.75 -2.88
C LYS A 87 -28.30 0.93 -1.77
N VAL A 88 -27.02 1.22 -1.53
CA VAL A 88 -26.22 0.63 -0.46
C VAL A 88 -25.84 1.68 0.58
N ALA A 89 -25.40 1.24 1.76
CA ALA A 89 -24.82 2.13 2.75
C ALA A 89 -23.55 2.81 2.21
N ASN A 90 -23.13 3.91 2.83
CA ASN A 90 -21.83 4.51 2.53
C ASN A 90 -20.70 3.57 2.98
N MET A 91 -19.92 3.06 2.03
CA MET A 91 -18.80 2.14 2.23
C MET A 91 -17.44 2.83 2.08
N GLY A 92 -17.44 4.17 2.10
CA GLY A 92 -16.29 5.01 1.77
C GLY A 92 -16.23 5.29 0.28
N MET A 93 -16.12 6.56 -0.08
CA MET A 93 -16.02 7.03 -1.45
C MET A 93 -14.63 6.75 -2.00
N LYS A 94 -14.55 5.91 -3.04
CA LYS A 94 -13.31 5.48 -3.67
C LYS A 94 -13.06 6.31 -4.92
N THR A 95 -11.81 6.66 -5.16
CA THR A 95 -11.35 7.26 -6.41
C THR A 95 -10.24 6.38 -6.96
N LEU A 96 -10.39 5.93 -8.21
CA LEU A 96 -9.31 5.32 -8.98
C LEU A 96 -8.93 6.28 -10.09
N ARG A 97 -7.64 6.56 -10.21
CA ARG A 97 -7.08 7.48 -11.19
C ARG A 97 -5.84 6.89 -11.81
N TRP A 98 -5.71 7.04 -13.11
CA TRP A 98 -4.54 6.64 -13.88
C TRP A 98 -3.90 7.89 -14.46
N GLU A 99 -2.57 7.93 -14.43
CA GLU A 99 -1.78 9.03 -14.97
C GLU A 99 -0.59 8.47 -15.76
N ASP A 100 -0.35 9.02 -16.95
CA ASP A 100 0.80 8.71 -17.81
C ASP A 100 1.21 9.99 -18.56
N GLY A 101 2.26 10.65 -18.08
CA GLY A 101 2.65 11.98 -18.57
C GLY A 101 1.49 12.99 -18.50
N ALA A 102 1.02 13.44 -19.67
CA ALA A 102 -0.09 14.38 -19.79
C ALA A 102 -1.48 13.71 -19.84
N ALA A 103 -1.54 12.38 -20.04
CA ALA A 103 -2.78 11.64 -20.06
C ALA A 103 -3.21 11.29 -18.64
N ALA A 104 -4.49 11.53 -18.33
CA ALA A 104 -5.07 11.13 -17.06
C ALA A 104 -6.56 10.79 -17.22
N SER A 105 -7.04 9.85 -16.41
CA SER A 105 -8.45 9.48 -16.30
C SER A 105 -8.78 9.08 -14.86
N GLU A 106 -10.01 9.34 -14.43
CA GLU A 106 -10.45 9.00 -13.08
C GLU A 106 -11.93 8.59 -13.05
N THR A 107 -12.25 7.73 -12.08
CA THR A 107 -13.62 7.40 -11.72
C THR A 107 -13.78 7.42 -10.20
N LYS A 108 -14.96 7.84 -9.74
CA LYS A 108 -15.35 7.86 -8.32
C LYS A 108 -16.55 6.97 -8.11
N PHE A 109 -16.54 6.19 -7.04
CA PHE A 109 -17.64 5.27 -6.73
C PHE A 109 -17.65 4.88 -5.25
N ASN A 110 -18.83 4.65 -4.71
CA ASN A 110 -19.04 4.06 -3.39
C ASN A 110 -18.92 2.53 -3.45
N PHE A 111 -19.62 1.91 -4.42
CA PHE A 111 -19.70 0.46 -4.58
C PHE A 111 -19.71 0.07 -6.06
N SER A 112 -19.06 -1.03 -6.40
CA SER A 112 -19.03 -1.58 -7.76
C SER A 112 -19.44 -3.04 -7.77
N GLN A 113 -20.21 -3.44 -8.78
CA GLN A 113 -20.51 -4.85 -9.07
C GLN A 113 -19.47 -5.49 -10.00
N ASP A 114 -18.68 -4.66 -10.69
CA ASP A 114 -17.62 -5.11 -11.58
C ASP A 114 -16.59 -5.93 -10.79
N ALA A 115 -16.25 -7.12 -11.28
CA ALA A 115 -15.36 -8.03 -10.58
C ALA A 115 -13.92 -7.48 -10.55
N ASP A 116 -13.43 -6.95 -11.66
CA ASP A 116 -12.08 -6.39 -11.76
C ASP A 116 -11.97 -5.12 -10.89
N ALA A 117 -13.03 -4.30 -10.83
CA ALA A 117 -13.07 -3.12 -9.94
C ALA A 117 -13.01 -3.52 -8.46
N ARG A 118 -13.68 -4.59 -8.06
CA ARG A 118 -13.60 -5.11 -6.70
C ARG A 118 -12.21 -5.67 -6.40
N THR A 119 -11.60 -6.38 -7.34
CA THR A 119 -10.26 -6.95 -7.18
C THR A 119 -9.18 -5.87 -7.08
N ILE A 120 -9.21 -4.83 -7.93
CA ILE A 120 -8.21 -3.76 -7.85
C ILE A 120 -8.35 -2.96 -6.56
N VAL A 121 -9.58 -2.74 -6.08
CA VAL A 121 -9.82 -2.11 -4.77
C VAL A 121 -9.28 -3.00 -3.64
N ASP A 122 -9.49 -4.31 -3.70
CA ASP A 122 -8.97 -5.22 -2.67
C ASP A 122 -7.43 -5.15 -2.56
N TRP A 123 -6.72 -5.06 -3.68
CA TRP A 123 -5.27 -4.81 -3.67
C TRP A 123 -4.89 -3.56 -2.89
N PHE A 124 -5.55 -2.43 -3.16
CA PHE A 124 -5.26 -1.18 -2.47
C PHE A 124 -5.70 -1.16 -0.99
N GLU A 125 -6.78 -1.88 -0.65
CA GLU A 125 -7.18 -2.07 0.75
C GLU A 125 -6.17 -2.95 1.49
N LYS A 126 -5.62 -4.01 0.86
CA LYS A 126 -4.54 -4.82 1.44
C LYS A 126 -3.27 -3.98 1.67
N MET A 127 -2.88 -3.11 0.72
CA MET A 127 -1.77 -2.18 0.92
C MET A 127 -2.03 -1.24 2.10
N THR A 128 -3.21 -0.62 2.14
CA THR A 128 -3.63 0.27 3.24
C THR A 128 -3.54 -0.44 4.60
N GLU A 129 -4.08 -1.65 4.71
CA GLU A 129 -4.05 -2.46 5.94
C GLU A 129 -2.60 -2.78 6.34
N THR A 130 -1.74 -3.08 5.36
CA THR A 130 -0.31 -3.32 5.57
C THR A 130 0.39 -2.11 6.21
N GLU A 131 0.21 -0.92 5.64
CA GLU A 131 0.86 0.29 6.15
C GLU A 131 0.35 0.67 7.55
N GLN A 132 -0.95 0.48 7.83
CA GLN A 132 -1.50 0.70 9.17
C GLN A 132 -0.91 -0.25 10.21
N HIS A 133 -0.70 -1.52 9.85
CA HIS A 133 0.01 -2.46 10.72
C HIS A 133 1.46 -2.05 10.94
N LEU A 134 2.14 -1.53 9.92
CA LEU A 134 3.52 -1.06 10.05
C LEU A 134 3.61 0.14 11.01
N VAL A 135 2.75 1.15 10.83
CA VAL A 135 2.66 2.31 11.74
C VAL A 135 2.38 1.87 13.18
N ALA A 136 1.44 0.95 13.37
CA ALA A 136 1.13 0.42 14.69
C ALA A 136 2.34 -0.29 15.33
N LEU A 137 3.07 -1.09 14.54
CA LEU A 137 4.25 -1.81 15.00
C LEU A 137 5.38 -0.85 15.35
N GLU A 138 5.65 0.13 14.50
CA GLU A 138 6.65 1.17 14.76
C GLU A 138 6.37 1.92 16.05
N ARG A 139 5.13 2.35 16.24
CA ARG A 139 4.71 3.07 17.44
C ARG A 139 4.91 2.21 18.69
N ALA A 140 4.51 0.95 18.65
CA ALA A 140 4.70 0.03 19.77
C ALA A 140 6.18 -0.19 20.10
N VAL A 141 7.01 -0.47 19.08
CA VAL A 141 8.45 -0.68 19.23
C VAL A 141 9.16 0.54 19.81
N ARG A 142 8.71 1.76 19.46
CA ARG A 142 9.31 3.01 19.94
C ARG A 142 8.82 3.41 21.32
N PHE A 143 7.52 3.26 21.61
CA PHE A 143 6.89 3.93 22.76
C PHE A 143 6.11 3.00 23.70
N ASP A 144 5.70 1.81 23.25
CA ASP A 144 4.84 0.90 24.01
C ASP A 144 5.30 -0.55 23.93
N LYS A 145 6.40 -0.84 24.65
CA LYS A 145 6.97 -2.18 24.70
C LYS A 145 6.02 -3.21 25.31
N LEU A 146 5.21 -2.81 26.29
CA LEU A 146 4.25 -3.72 26.94
C LEU A 146 3.06 -4.05 26.02
N GLY A 147 2.64 -3.12 25.18
CA GLY A 147 1.60 -3.32 24.17
C GLY A 147 2.07 -3.98 22.87
N THR A 148 3.37 -4.24 22.72
CA THR A 148 3.95 -4.82 21.49
C THR A 148 3.30 -6.16 21.14
N ASN A 149 3.00 -7.01 22.13
CA ASN A 149 2.32 -8.29 21.90
C ASN A 149 1.00 -8.14 21.13
N LYS A 150 0.18 -7.18 21.54
CA LYS A 150 -1.15 -6.93 20.96
C LYS A 150 -1.03 -6.54 19.49
N VAL A 151 -0.01 -5.75 19.15
CA VAL A 151 0.23 -5.34 17.76
C VAL A 151 0.74 -6.52 16.92
N LEU A 152 1.68 -7.31 17.45
CA LEU A 152 2.17 -8.51 16.78
C LEU A 152 1.05 -9.54 16.55
N LEU A 153 0.13 -9.72 17.50
CA LEU A 153 -1.04 -10.58 17.35
C LEU A 153 -1.97 -10.12 16.22
N LYS A 154 -2.22 -8.81 16.14
CA LYS A 154 -3.04 -8.24 15.06
C LYS A 154 -2.37 -8.42 13.70
N LEU A 155 -1.05 -8.16 13.62
CA LEU A 155 -0.25 -8.39 12.41
C LEU A 155 -0.33 -9.85 11.98
N GLN A 156 -0.10 -10.79 12.90
CA GLN A 156 -0.22 -12.22 12.63
C GLN A 156 -1.59 -12.60 12.07
N ALA A 157 -2.67 -12.14 12.71
CA ALA A 157 -4.03 -12.45 12.28
C ALA A 157 -4.35 -11.89 10.87
N ALA A 158 -3.76 -10.75 10.50
CA ALA A 158 -3.90 -10.21 9.14
C ALA A 158 -3.10 -11.02 8.11
N MET A 159 -1.89 -11.47 8.46
CA MET A 159 -1.10 -12.40 7.63
C MET A 159 -1.83 -13.74 7.41
N GLU A 160 -2.47 -14.28 8.45
CA GLU A 160 -3.25 -15.54 8.38
C GLU A 160 -4.42 -15.49 7.41
N ARG A 161 -5.03 -14.31 7.28
CA ARG A 161 -6.16 -14.05 6.38
C ARG A 161 -5.74 -13.56 4.99
N ASP A 162 -4.45 -13.59 4.67
CA ASP A 162 -3.90 -13.09 3.40
C ASP A 162 -4.33 -11.63 3.12
N ARG A 163 -4.33 -10.78 4.16
CA ARG A 163 -4.79 -9.39 4.08
C ARG A 163 -3.68 -8.38 3.80
N LEU A 164 -2.43 -8.84 3.72
CA LEU A 164 -1.27 -7.95 3.67
C LEU A 164 -0.45 -8.18 2.40
N THR A 165 0.24 -7.13 1.98
CA THR A 165 1.18 -7.13 0.85
C THR A 165 2.55 -6.63 1.32
N ALA A 166 3.55 -6.61 0.44
CA ALA A 166 4.87 -6.02 0.72
C ALA A 166 5.50 -6.43 2.08
N LEU A 167 5.26 -7.66 2.54
CA LEU A 167 5.57 -8.11 3.92
C LEU A 167 7.03 -7.93 4.35
N GLY A 168 7.97 -7.83 3.39
CA GLY A 168 9.39 -7.60 3.67
C GLY A 168 9.64 -6.34 4.52
N GLN A 169 8.78 -5.33 4.43
CA GLN A 169 8.95 -4.08 5.18
C GLN A 169 8.85 -4.23 6.71
N PHE A 170 8.22 -5.30 7.21
CA PHE A 170 8.15 -5.55 8.65
C PHE A 170 9.47 -6.10 9.22
N GLN A 171 10.35 -6.66 8.38
CA GLN A 171 11.55 -7.38 8.82
C GLN A 171 12.44 -6.57 9.78
N PRO A 172 12.80 -5.30 9.51
CA PRO A 172 13.70 -4.56 10.38
C PRO A 172 13.15 -4.37 11.80
N LEU A 173 11.84 -4.16 11.93
CA LEU A 173 11.19 -3.98 13.24
C LEU A 173 11.07 -5.31 13.99
N LEU A 174 10.67 -6.38 13.29
CA LEU A 174 10.58 -7.70 13.90
C LEU A 174 11.96 -8.18 14.38
N GLU A 175 13.02 -7.98 13.57
CA GLU A 175 14.39 -8.31 13.98
C GLU A 175 14.84 -7.52 15.22
N ARG A 176 14.48 -6.23 15.27
CA ARG A 176 14.75 -5.39 16.43
C ARG A 176 14.06 -5.91 17.68
N ILE A 177 12.81 -6.38 17.58
CA ILE A 177 12.11 -6.99 18.72
C ILE A 177 12.85 -8.24 19.17
N VAL A 178 13.14 -9.17 18.25
CA VAL A 178 13.82 -10.45 18.54
C VAL A 178 15.16 -10.23 19.26
N LYS A 179 15.98 -9.29 18.77
CA LYS A 179 17.34 -9.05 19.26
C LYS A 179 17.41 -8.26 20.57
N ASN A 180 16.32 -7.62 20.99
CA ASN A 180 16.35 -6.68 22.12
C ASN A 180 15.68 -7.27 23.38
N ALA A 181 16.49 -7.52 24.41
CA ALA A 181 16.06 -8.12 25.68
C ALA A 181 15.12 -7.23 26.53
N SER A 182 14.88 -5.97 26.14
CA SER A 182 13.90 -5.11 26.81
C SER A 182 12.45 -5.37 26.39
N PHE A 183 12.22 -6.21 25.37
CA PHE A 183 10.89 -6.74 25.04
C PHE A 183 10.63 -8.03 25.83
N LEU A 184 9.35 -8.35 26.06
CA LEU A 184 8.97 -9.57 26.73
C LEU A 184 9.36 -10.79 25.88
N ASN A 185 9.72 -11.91 26.50
CA ASN A 185 10.11 -13.12 25.77
C ASN A 185 9.03 -13.58 24.77
N LEU A 186 7.75 -13.50 25.18
CA LEU A 186 6.62 -13.81 24.31
C LEU A 186 6.57 -12.93 23.04
N ASP A 187 6.94 -11.65 23.14
CA ASP A 187 6.97 -10.74 21.98
C ASP A 187 8.08 -11.14 21.03
N ARG A 188 9.24 -11.50 21.58
CA ARG A 188 10.42 -11.93 20.84
C ARG A 188 10.16 -13.23 20.10
N GLU A 189 9.54 -14.21 20.76
CA GLU A 189 9.12 -15.47 20.14
C GLU A 189 8.12 -15.23 19.00
N ARG A 190 7.09 -14.42 19.23
CA ARG A 190 6.10 -14.12 18.18
C ARG A 190 6.73 -13.38 17.00
N ALA A 191 7.58 -12.39 17.27
CA ALA A 191 8.29 -11.67 16.21
C ALA A 191 9.21 -12.60 15.39
N ALA A 192 9.85 -13.58 16.04
CA ALA A 192 10.64 -14.59 15.34
C ALA A 192 9.77 -15.45 14.41
N THR A 193 8.62 -15.95 14.89
CA THR A 193 7.67 -16.70 14.04
C THR A 193 7.19 -15.90 12.83
N LEU A 194 6.93 -14.60 13.01
CA LEU A 194 6.53 -13.73 11.89
C LEU A 194 7.68 -13.51 10.91
N LEU A 195 8.91 -13.37 11.37
CA LEU A 195 10.08 -13.28 10.48
C LEU A 195 10.26 -14.54 9.65
N ASP A 196 10.15 -15.70 10.29
CA ASP A 196 10.28 -16.99 9.61
C ASP A 196 9.18 -17.13 8.55
N TRP A 197 7.94 -16.71 8.84
CA TRP A 197 6.90 -16.65 7.82
C TRP A 197 7.30 -15.75 6.64
N ILE A 198 7.75 -14.52 6.89
CA ILE A 198 8.11 -13.60 5.81
C ILE A 198 9.24 -14.15 4.94
N ARG A 199 10.18 -14.90 5.52
CA ARG A 199 11.34 -15.47 4.82
C ARG A 199 11.03 -16.78 4.09
N ASP A 200 10.35 -17.69 4.76
CA ASP A 200 10.19 -19.09 4.34
C ASP A 200 8.77 -19.43 3.87
N GLY A 201 7.83 -18.49 3.99
CA GLY A 201 6.41 -18.67 3.71
C GLY A 201 5.62 -19.16 4.92
N LYS A 202 4.29 -19.31 4.76
CA LYS A 202 3.38 -19.64 5.87
C LYS A 202 3.80 -20.95 6.56
N PRO A 203 3.99 -20.96 7.90
CA PRO A 203 4.32 -22.18 8.63
C PRO A 203 3.26 -23.26 8.40
N LYS A 204 3.68 -24.48 8.08
CA LYS A 204 2.77 -25.60 7.75
C LYS A 204 1.92 -26.11 8.93
N TYR A 205 2.15 -25.62 10.15
CA TYR A 205 1.56 -26.17 11.38
C TYR A 205 0.78 -25.17 12.25
N ALA A 206 0.40 -24.00 11.71
CA ALA A 206 -0.57 -23.15 12.38
C ALA A 206 -2.00 -23.61 12.01
N GLN A 207 -2.48 -24.64 12.71
CA GLN A 207 -3.91 -24.97 12.84
C GLN A 207 -4.40 -24.53 14.21
#